data_AF-A0A535XWX7-F1
#
_entry.id   AF-A0A535XWX7-F1
#
_cell.length_a   1.000
_cell.length_b   1.000
_cell.length_c   1.000
_cell.angle_alpha   90.00
_cell.angle_beta   90.00
_cell.angle_gamma   90.00
#
_symmetry.space_group_name_H-M   'P 1'
#
loop_
_entity.id
_entity.type
_entity.pdbx_description
1 polymer ?
#
loop_
_entity_poly.entity_id
_entity_poly.type
_entity_poly.pdbx_seq_one_letter_code
_entity_poly.pdbx_strand_id
1 'polypeptide(L)'
;MSQQSAVRAYTREFGVAMAWYVIVVLASISLVGGVGQPIKTLVALAPLIPATFALFAYLRFVSRMDELGQRIQLEALAFGFGAAGMLTFAYGFLENAGFPQLSYIWVFPLMIALWGIGGAIASYRYR
;
A
#
# COMPACT_ATOMS: atom_id res chain seq x y z
N MET A 1 23.38 6.36 11.90
CA MET A 1 22.81 7.00 10.70
C MET A 1 21.94 8.16 11.17
N SER A 2 22.19 9.40 10.74
CA SER A 2 21.30 10.53 11.06
C SER A 2 19.93 10.30 10.44
N GLN A 3 18.82 10.76 11.06
CA GLN A 3 17.46 10.59 10.54
C GLN A 3 17.35 10.92 9.03
N GLN A 4 18.03 11.98 8.58
CA GLN A 4 18.05 12.38 7.16
C GLN A 4 18.64 11.31 6.22
N SER A 5 19.65 10.55 6.66
CA SER A 5 20.21 9.46 5.85
C SER A 5 19.28 8.25 5.74
N ALA A 6 18.48 7.97 6.78
CA ALA A 6 17.48 6.92 6.77
C ALA A 6 16.30 7.26 5.86
N VAL A 7 15.82 8.52 5.91
CA VAL A 7 14.78 9.03 5.01
C VAL A 7 15.23 8.97 3.55
N ARG A 8 16.44 9.42 3.24
CA ARG A 8 16.97 9.43 1.86
C ARG A 8 17.13 8.02 1.29
N ALA A 9 17.62 7.08 2.11
CA ALA A 9 17.72 5.67 1.74
C ALA A 9 16.33 5.07 1.50
N TYR A 10 15.36 5.33 2.37
CA TYR A 10 13.97 4.89 2.20
C TYR A 10 13.34 5.47 0.92
N THR A 11 13.41 6.78 0.69
CA THR A 11 12.83 7.38 -0.53
C THR A 11 13.43 6.79 -1.79
N ARG A 12 14.72 6.42 -1.79
CA ARG A 12 15.36 5.75 -2.92
C ARG A 12 14.91 4.29 -3.05
N GLU A 13 14.95 3.52 -1.96
CA GLU A 13 14.56 2.10 -1.94
C GLU A 13 13.07 1.93 -2.31
N PHE A 14 12.20 2.72 -1.69
CA PHE A 14 10.76 2.76 -1.98
C PHE A 14 10.49 3.29 -3.39
N GLY A 15 11.15 4.38 -3.81
CA GLY A 15 10.99 4.94 -5.14
C GLY A 15 11.38 3.95 -6.26
N VAL A 16 12.49 3.23 -6.08
CA VAL A 16 12.93 2.16 -7.00
C VAL A 16 11.94 0.99 -6.99
N ALA A 17 11.51 0.54 -5.81
CA ALA A 17 10.52 -0.54 -5.70
C ALA A 17 9.18 -0.15 -6.36
N MET A 18 8.78 1.11 -6.27
CA MET A 18 7.53 1.59 -6.84
C MET A 18 7.61 1.83 -8.35
N ALA A 19 8.73 2.33 -8.85
CA ALA A 19 9.00 2.37 -10.29
C ALA A 19 8.98 0.94 -10.88
N TRP A 20 9.62 -0.01 -10.19
CA TRP A 20 9.60 -1.42 -10.57
C TRP A 20 8.19 -2.02 -10.52
N TYR A 21 7.42 -1.71 -9.47
CA TYR A 21 6.01 -2.11 -9.37
C TYR A 21 5.19 -1.63 -10.57
N VAL A 22 5.28 -0.35 -10.91
CA VAL A 22 4.55 0.23 -12.05
C VAL A 22 4.93 -0.47 -13.36
N ILE A 23 6.22 -0.69 -13.61
CA ILE A 23 6.70 -1.38 -14.81
C ILE A 23 6.11 -2.80 -14.88
N VAL A 24 6.18 -3.56 -13.79
CA VAL A 24 5.69 -4.95 -13.75
C VAL A 24 4.17 -5.01 -13.89
N VAL A 25 3.42 -4.07 -13.30
CA VAL A 25 1.96 -3.98 -13.46
C VAL A 25 1.59 -3.71 -14.92
N LEU A 26 2.22 -2.72 -15.56
CA LEU A 26 1.93 -2.39 -16.97
C LEU A 26 2.28 -3.56 -17.91
N ALA A 27 3.41 -4.23 -17.67
CA ALA A 27 3.79 -5.43 -18.40
C ALA A 27 2.79 -6.57 -18.17
N SER A 28 2.37 -6.80 -16.93
CA SER A 28 1.38 -7.82 -16.57
C SER A 28 0.05 -7.61 -17.30
N ILE A 29 -0.50 -6.40 -17.26
CA ILE A 29 -1.77 -6.04 -17.92
C ILE A 29 -1.66 -6.23 -19.44
N SER A 30 -0.52 -5.87 -20.04
CA SER A 30 -0.32 -5.99 -21.48
C SER A 30 -0.18 -7.44 -21.95
N LEU A 31 0.44 -8.30 -21.13
CA LEU A 31 0.73 -9.69 -21.49
C LEU A 31 -0.39 -10.67 -21.14
N VAL A 32 -1.20 -10.38 -20.12
CA VAL A 32 -2.20 -11.34 -19.57
C VAL A 32 -3.27 -11.76 -20.60
N GLY A 33 -3.56 -10.91 -21.59
CA GLY A 33 -4.52 -11.20 -22.66
C GLY A 33 -3.99 -12.15 -23.74
N GLY A 34 -2.68 -12.25 -23.90
CA GLY A 34 -2.02 -13.03 -24.97
C GLY A 34 -1.54 -14.41 -24.56
N VAL A 35 -1.70 -14.81 -23.29
CA VAL A 35 -1.17 -16.07 -22.75
C VAL A 35 -2.28 -17.00 -22.25
N GLY A 36 -2.09 -18.30 -22.47
CA GLY A 36 -2.94 -19.36 -21.91
C GLY A 36 -2.59 -19.70 -20.46
N GLN A 37 -3.42 -20.53 -19.83
CA GLN A 37 -3.09 -21.10 -18.53
C GLN A 37 -2.01 -22.20 -18.68
N PRO A 38 -1.06 -22.33 -17.73
CA PRO A 38 -0.98 -21.66 -16.42
C PRO A 38 -0.21 -20.33 -16.40
N ILE A 39 0.44 -19.95 -17.52
CA ILE A 39 1.30 -18.76 -17.61
C ILE A 39 0.53 -17.49 -17.28
N LYS A 40 -0.73 -17.39 -17.70
CA LYS A 40 -1.62 -16.28 -17.38
C LYS A 40 -1.70 -15.98 -15.88
N THR A 41 -1.77 -17.03 -15.05
CA THR A 41 -1.80 -16.88 -13.58
C THR A 41 -0.49 -16.33 -13.05
N LEU A 42 0.65 -16.83 -13.55
CA LEU A 42 1.97 -16.31 -13.14
C LEU A 42 2.16 -14.84 -13.53
N VAL A 43 1.74 -14.46 -14.73
CA VAL A 43 1.78 -13.07 -15.20
C VAL A 43 0.90 -12.17 -14.35
N ALA A 44 -0.31 -12.62 -14.00
CA ALA A 44 -1.23 -11.86 -13.14
C ALA A 44 -0.69 -11.67 -11.71
N LEU A 45 0.08 -12.64 -11.19
CA LEU A 45 0.68 -12.58 -9.85
C LEU A 45 2.04 -11.89 -9.82
N ALA A 46 2.70 -11.67 -10.97
CA ALA A 46 4.02 -11.05 -11.05
C ALA A 46 4.16 -9.72 -10.27
N PRO A 47 3.15 -8.81 -10.24
CA PRO A 47 3.22 -7.57 -9.46
C PRO A 47 3.35 -7.75 -7.94
N LEU A 48 3.05 -8.93 -7.39
CA LEU A 48 3.24 -9.21 -5.96
C LEU A 48 4.71 -9.19 -5.55
N ILE A 49 5.63 -9.54 -6.47
CA ILE A 49 7.07 -9.55 -6.21
C ILE A 49 7.58 -8.12 -5.88
N PRO A 50 7.43 -7.11 -6.77
CA PRO A 50 7.79 -5.74 -6.44
C PRO A 50 7.04 -5.18 -5.23
N ALA A 51 5.75 -5.50 -5.09
CA ALA A 51 4.96 -5.05 -3.94
C ALA A 51 5.55 -5.57 -2.60
N THR A 52 6.03 -6.82 -2.58
CA THR A 52 6.70 -7.41 -1.41
C THR A 52 8.01 -6.69 -1.08
N PHE A 53 8.80 -6.32 -2.08
CA PHE A 53 10.01 -5.51 -1.86
C PHE A 53 9.67 -4.12 -1.31
N ALA A 54 8.62 -3.47 -1.81
CA ALA A 54 8.16 -2.17 -1.30
C ALA A 54 7.71 -2.28 0.16
N LEU A 55 7.00 -3.36 0.52
CA LEU A 55 6.61 -3.65 1.90
C LEU A 55 7.83 -3.81 2.81
N PHE A 56 8.83 -4.59 2.41
CA PHE A 56 10.06 -4.75 3.22
C PHE A 56 10.84 -3.44 3.37
N ALA A 57 10.91 -2.62 2.32
CA ALA A 57 11.53 -1.30 2.39
C ALA A 57 10.77 -0.39 3.39
N TYR A 58 9.43 -0.43 3.39
CA TYR A 58 8.61 0.28 4.35
C TYR A 58 8.82 -0.21 5.79
N LEU A 59 8.78 -1.51 6.04
CA LEU A 59 9.01 -2.08 7.38
C LEU A 59 10.41 -1.74 7.92
N ARG A 60 11.42 -1.77 7.05
CA ARG A 60 12.78 -1.35 7.39
C ARG A 60 12.88 0.15 7.68
N PHE A 61 12.09 0.97 7.00
CA PHE A 61 12.03 2.40 7.26
C PHE A 61 11.40 2.69 8.62
N VAL A 62 10.26 2.08 8.93
CA VAL A 62 9.58 2.22 10.23
C VAL A 62 10.48 1.77 11.38
N SER A 63 11.16 0.63 11.26
CA SER A 63 12.06 0.13 12.32
C SER A 63 13.30 1.00 12.56
N ARG A 64 13.62 1.91 11.64
CA ARG A 64 14.71 2.88 11.75
C ARG A 64 14.27 4.26 12.24
N MET A 65 12.97 4.47 12.44
CA MET A 65 12.46 5.69 13.05
C MET A 65 12.72 5.69 14.57
N ASP A 66 12.73 6.90 15.14
CA ASP A 66 12.65 7.08 16.58
C ASP A 66 11.26 6.68 17.11
N GLU A 67 11.10 6.67 18.43
CA GLU A 67 9.86 6.27 19.10
C GLU A 67 8.66 7.12 18.65
N LEU A 68 8.88 8.43 18.48
CA LEU A 68 7.83 9.35 18.03
C LEU A 68 7.39 9.04 16.59
N GLY A 69 8.34 8.83 15.67
CA GLY A 69 8.05 8.45 14.30
C GLY A 69 7.31 7.12 14.21
N GLN A 70 7.76 6.09 14.95
CA GLN A 70 7.07 4.80 15.02
C GLN A 70 5.65 4.94 15.56
N ARG A 71 5.44 5.77 16.59
CA ARG A 71 4.11 6.05 17.15
C ARG A 71 3.19 6.72 16.14
N ILE A 72 3.68 7.73 15.42
CA ILE A 72 2.93 8.39 14.34
C ILE A 72 2.52 7.37 13.27
N GLN A 73 3.44 6.49 12.86
CA GLN A 73 3.15 5.45 11.88
C GLN A 73 2.13 4.43 12.38
N LEU A 74 2.20 4.05 13.66
CA LEU A 74 1.23 3.15 14.27
C LEU A 74 -0.16 3.78 14.33
N GLU A 75 -0.28 5.04 14.73
CA GLU A 75 -1.55 5.78 14.74
C GLU A 75 -2.12 5.93 13.33
N ALA A 76 -1.27 6.23 12.34
CA ALA A 76 -1.63 6.29 10.94
C ALA A 76 -2.16 4.95 10.43
N LEU A 77 -1.49 3.85 10.76
CA LEU A 77 -1.88 2.49 10.38
C LEU A 77 -3.20 2.09 11.03
N ALA A 78 -3.38 2.40 12.31
CA ALA A 78 -4.62 2.13 13.04
C ALA A 78 -5.81 2.90 12.42
N PHE A 79 -5.62 4.18 12.09
CA PHE A 79 -6.63 4.97 11.40
C PHE A 79 -6.93 4.42 10.00
N GLY A 80 -5.89 4.16 9.20
CA GLY A 80 -6.04 3.61 7.85
C GLY A 80 -6.79 2.28 7.83
N PHE A 81 -6.41 1.35 8.72
CA PHE A 81 -7.06 0.06 8.88
C PHE A 81 -8.52 0.19 9.34
N GLY A 82 -8.76 0.92 10.43
CA GLY A 82 -10.10 1.05 11.00
C GLY A 82 -11.07 1.77 10.05
N ALA A 83 -10.64 2.88 9.44
CA ALA A 83 -11.46 3.63 8.50
C ALA A 83 -11.71 2.84 7.21
N ALA A 84 -10.70 2.16 6.66
CA ALA A 84 -10.89 1.31 5.48
C ALA A 84 -11.87 0.17 5.78
N GLY A 85 -11.74 -0.50 6.92
CA GLY A 85 -12.65 -1.56 7.35
C GLY A 85 -14.10 -1.09 7.49
N MET A 86 -14.33 0.08 8.09
CA MET A 86 -15.67 0.66 8.19
C MET A 86 -16.26 1.02 6.82
N LEU A 87 -15.46 1.58 5.92
CA LEU A 87 -15.91 1.94 4.58
C LEU A 87 -16.20 0.70 3.71
N THR A 88 -15.39 -0.35 3.80
CA THR A 88 -15.65 -1.60 3.08
C THR A 88 -16.84 -2.35 3.64
N PHE A 89 -17.08 -2.32 4.95
CA PHE A 89 -18.31 -2.85 5.55
C PHE A 89 -19.53 -2.07 5.08
N ALA A 90 -19.48 -0.74 5.15
CA ALA A 90 -20.56 0.10 4.64
C ALA A 90 -20.88 -0.22 3.18
N TYR A 91 -19.86 -0.38 2.34
CA TYR A 91 -20.06 -0.75 0.94
C TYR A 91 -20.61 -2.17 0.79
N GLY A 92 -20.14 -3.14 1.56
CA GLY A 92 -20.69 -4.51 1.57
C GLY A 92 -22.18 -4.53 1.95
N PHE A 93 -22.64 -3.63 2.83
CA PHE A 93 -24.07 -3.45 3.08
C PHE A 93 -24.82 -2.86 1.89
N LEU A 94 -24.20 -1.92 1.15
CA LEU A 94 -24.77 -1.38 -0.08
C LEU A 94 -24.91 -2.45 -1.17
N GLU A 95 -24.01 -3.43 -1.25
CA GLU A 95 -24.15 -4.57 -2.17
C GLU A 95 -25.44 -5.36 -1.90
N ASN A 96 -25.84 -5.52 -0.63
CA ASN A 96 -27.14 -6.14 -0.28
C ASN A 96 -28.35 -5.29 -0.72
N ALA A 97 -28.15 -3.99 -0.93
CA ALA A 97 -29.17 -3.07 -1.46
C ALA A 97 -29.17 -2.97 -3.00
N GLY A 98 -28.37 -3.81 -3.70
CA GLY A 98 -28.32 -3.87 -5.15
C GLY A 98 -27.22 -3.03 -5.80
N PHE A 99 -26.28 -2.48 -5.02
CA PHE A 99 -25.10 -1.80 -5.59
C PHE A 99 -24.15 -2.82 -6.25
N PRO A 100 -23.37 -2.39 -7.27
CA PRO A 100 -22.47 -3.29 -7.97
C PRO A 100 -21.32 -3.76 -7.08
N GLN A 101 -20.86 -4.99 -7.30
CA GLN A 101 -19.73 -5.55 -6.57
C GLN A 101 -18.43 -4.80 -6.90
N LEU A 102 -17.70 -4.36 -5.87
CA LEU A 102 -16.39 -3.73 -6.07
C LEU A 102 -15.25 -4.74 -6.06
N SER A 103 -14.26 -4.50 -6.92
CA SER A 103 -13.04 -5.29 -6.93
C SER A 103 -12.20 -5.05 -5.67
N TYR A 104 -11.75 -6.14 -5.04
CA TYR A 104 -10.86 -6.10 -3.86
C TYR A 104 -9.54 -5.34 -4.10
N ILE A 105 -9.16 -5.13 -5.37
CA ILE A 105 -7.95 -4.36 -5.72
C ILE A 105 -7.99 -2.93 -5.17
N TRP A 106 -9.17 -2.37 -4.88
CA TRP A 106 -9.34 -1.01 -4.37
C TRP A 106 -9.22 -0.90 -2.84
N VAL A 107 -9.30 -2.02 -2.12
CA VAL A 107 -9.23 -2.03 -0.64
C VAL A 107 -7.88 -1.52 -0.15
N PHE A 108 -6.79 -2.01 -0.76
CA PHE A 108 -5.44 -1.63 -0.34
C PHE A 108 -5.09 -0.17 -0.70
N PRO A 109 -5.37 0.34 -1.91
CA PRO A 109 -5.25 1.78 -2.22
C PRO A 109 -6.05 2.69 -1.28
N LEU A 110 -7.29 2.31 -0.94
CA LEU A 110 -8.11 3.05 0.02
C LEU A 110 -7.42 3.11 1.39
N MET A 111 -6.91 1.98 1.88
CA MET A 111 -6.20 1.90 3.15
C MET A 111 -4.91 2.74 3.14
N ILE A 112 -4.14 2.74 2.04
CA ILE A 112 -2.95 3.60 1.88
C ILE A 112 -3.34 5.08 1.93
N ALA A 113 -4.40 5.48 1.24
CA ALA A 113 -4.86 6.87 1.24
C ALA A 113 -5.25 7.32 2.65
N LEU A 114 -6.01 6.48 3.38
CA LEU A 114 -6.41 6.76 4.74
C LEU A 114 -5.23 6.73 5.71
N TRP A 115 -4.27 5.83 5.54
CA TRP A 115 -3.00 5.84 6.30
C TRP A 115 -2.24 7.15 6.09
N GLY A 116 -2.16 7.67 4.86
CA GLY A 116 -1.54 8.97 4.59
C GLY A 116 -2.24 10.13 5.30
N ILE A 117 -3.58 10.13 5.30
CA ILE A 117 -4.40 11.11 6.04
C ILE A 117 -4.16 10.99 7.55
N GLY A 118 -4.21 9.78 8.11
CA GLY A 118 -3.96 9.51 9.51
C GLY A 118 -2.55 9.94 9.95
N GLY A 119 -1.55 9.70 9.11
CA GLY A 119 -0.17 10.13 9.32
C GLY A 119 -0.02 11.65 9.31
N ALA A 120 -0.70 12.35 8.40
CA ALA A 120 -0.73 13.81 8.41
C ALA A 120 -1.34 14.34 9.72
N ILE A 121 -2.51 13.84 10.11
CA ILE A 121 -3.21 14.25 11.35
C ILE A 121 -2.34 13.97 12.59
N ALA A 122 -1.74 12.79 12.71
CA ALA A 122 -0.86 12.44 13.82
C ALA A 122 0.39 13.33 13.85
N SER A 123 1.00 13.60 12.69
CA SER A 123 2.17 14.49 12.60
C SER A 123 1.85 15.92 13.02
N TYR A 124 0.66 16.44 12.70
CA TYR A 124 0.23 17.77 13.15
C TYR A 124 0.01 17.84 14.67
N ARG A 125 -0.39 16.74 15.31
CA ARG A 125 -0.66 16.68 16.75
C ARG A 125 0.60 16.62 17.62
N TYR A 126 1.72 16.16 17.05
CA TYR A 126 3.01 16.03 17.74
C TYR A 126 4.03 17.12 17.37
N ARG A 127 3.60 18.12 16.60
CA ARG A 127 4.34 19.37 16.39
C ARG A 127 4.06 20.34 17.54
#